data_AF-A0A9W8N9T7-F1
#
_entry.id   AF-A0A9W8N9T7-F1
#
_cell.length_a   1.000
_cell.length_b   1.000
_cell.length_c   1.000
_cell.angle_alpha   90.00
_cell.angle_beta   90.00
_cell.angle_gamma   90.00
#
_symmetry.space_group_name_H-M   'P 1'
#
loop_
_entity.id
_entity.type
_entity.pdbx_description
1 polymer ?
#
loop_
_entity_poly.entity_id
_entity_poly.type
_entity_poly.pdbx_seq_one_letter_code
_entity_poly.pdbx_strand_id
1 'polypeptide(L)'
;MSLSTGPGISIRIPGASAQLLCVSAPIATPPRTPSTWFKRVTVRGLCCPWHAARSYTPRSRSLTDSTGNVMKAPGSVGYNAIPRIEELSPRLEQRPPTKNQTDKMNSFRSSLIAALACAASVAAHGHVSNIVINGVSYQTYDPTVFPYMSDPPTVVGWTASDTDNGFVEPNSFADGDIVCHKAATAAGGYATVAAGDSISIQWNTWPDSHKGPMMDYLAPCNGDCSAVTDKEALEFFKIDEAGILDSSSAPGTWASDVLIQNNNTWLVQIPANIKAGQYVLRHETIALHSAGQENGAQNYPQCFNIEITGDGTDASL
;
A
#
# COMPACT_ATOMS: atom_id res chain seq x y z
N MET A 1 -54.93 -1.10 26.77
CA MET A 1 -54.89 -0.14 25.65
C MET A 1 -54.88 -0.93 24.35
N SER A 2 -55.62 -0.42 23.36
CA SER A 2 -56.09 -1.09 22.15
C SER A 2 -55.00 -1.51 21.15
N LEU A 3 -55.31 -2.56 20.39
CA LEU A 3 -54.69 -3.07 19.17
C LEU A 3 -54.50 -2.00 18.08
N SER A 4 -53.47 -2.18 17.24
CA SER A 4 -53.58 -2.01 15.78
C SER A 4 -52.41 -2.70 15.06
N THR A 5 -52.76 -3.55 14.10
CA THR A 5 -51.89 -4.28 13.17
C THR A 5 -52.14 -3.82 11.74
N GLY A 6 -51.07 -3.73 10.93
CA GLY A 6 -51.07 -3.89 9.46
C GLY A 6 -50.49 -2.71 8.65
N PRO A 7 -50.16 -2.87 7.34
CA PRO A 7 -49.98 -4.08 6.53
C PRO A 7 -48.56 -4.23 5.93
N GLY A 8 -48.22 -5.44 5.44
CA GLY A 8 -46.88 -5.82 4.98
C GLY A 8 -46.56 -5.65 3.49
N ILE A 9 -45.35 -6.05 3.11
CA ILE A 9 -44.97 -6.46 1.75
C ILE A 9 -44.09 -7.71 1.88
N SER A 10 -44.54 -8.80 1.27
CA SER A 10 -43.85 -10.09 1.16
C SER A 10 -43.41 -10.28 -0.29
N ILE A 11 -42.11 -10.37 -0.55
CA ILE A 11 -41.57 -10.74 -1.85
C ILE A 11 -41.26 -12.23 -1.84
N ARG A 12 -41.98 -13.01 -2.66
CA ARG A 12 -41.65 -14.40 -3.00
C ARG A 12 -40.70 -14.41 -4.20
N ILE A 13 -39.60 -15.14 -4.08
CA ILE A 13 -38.82 -15.66 -5.22
C ILE A 13 -38.86 -17.19 -5.11
N PRO A 14 -39.33 -17.93 -6.14
CA PRO A 14 -39.35 -19.39 -6.12
C PRO A 14 -38.06 -19.99 -6.68
N GLY A 15 -37.63 -21.11 -6.08
CA GLY A 15 -36.91 -22.18 -6.77
C GLY A 15 -35.42 -22.32 -6.46
N ALA A 16 -35.09 -23.20 -5.52
CA ALA A 16 -34.12 -24.30 -5.71
C ALA A 16 -33.97 -25.06 -4.39
N SER A 17 -34.61 -26.22 -4.31
CA SER A 17 -34.34 -27.22 -3.28
C SER A 17 -33.01 -27.91 -3.59
N ALA A 18 -32.09 -27.92 -2.63
CA ALA A 18 -31.14 -29.02 -2.47
C ALA A 18 -30.76 -29.12 -0.99
N GLN A 19 -31.26 -30.18 -0.37
CA GLN A 19 -30.86 -30.65 0.95
C GLN A 19 -29.36 -30.96 0.94
N LEU A 20 -28.59 -30.42 1.88
CA LEU A 20 -27.28 -30.97 2.22
C LEU A 20 -27.37 -31.59 3.61
N LEU A 21 -27.37 -32.91 3.62
CA LEU A 21 -27.30 -33.75 4.80
C LEU A 21 -25.99 -33.48 5.55
N CYS A 22 -26.11 -33.17 6.85
CA CYS A 22 -25.04 -33.35 7.80
C CYS A 22 -24.67 -34.84 7.86
N VAL A 23 -23.40 -35.17 7.60
CA VAL A 23 -22.81 -36.42 8.08
C VAL A 23 -21.54 -36.06 8.83
N SER A 24 -21.63 -36.19 10.14
CA SER A 24 -20.51 -36.20 11.09
C SER A 24 -19.73 -37.51 10.90
N ALA A 25 -18.40 -37.44 10.89
CA ALA A 25 -17.55 -38.61 11.05
C ALA A 25 -16.42 -38.30 12.05
N PRO A 26 -15.96 -39.30 12.83
CA PRO A 26 -15.45 -39.06 14.18
C PRO A 26 -13.93 -38.91 14.27
N ILE A 27 -13.54 -38.30 15.39
CA ILE A 27 -12.18 -38.15 15.93
C ILE A 27 -11.51 -39.52 16.14
N ALA A 28 -10.24 -39.63 15.74
CA ALA A 28 -9.33 -40.68 16.21
C ALA A 28 -7.91 -40.13 16.41
N THR A 29 -7.36 -40.34 17.60
CA THR A 29 -5.93 -40.22 17.99
C THR A 29 -5.60 -41.42 18.89
N PRO A 30 -4.33 -41.74 19.24
CA PRO A 30 -3.03 -41.71 18.54
C PRO A 30 -2.30 -43.11 18.66
N PRO A 31 -0.97 -43.30 18.44
CA PRO A 31 0.09 -42.88 19.40
C PRO A 31 1.45 -42.45 18.76
N ARG A 32 2.40 -42.10 19.64
CA ARG A 32 3.66 -41.34 19.48
C ARG A 32 4.85 -42.09 18.84
N THR A 33 5.60 -41.39 17.95
CA THR A 33 7.08 -41.30 17.73
C THR A 33 7.96 -42.56 17.49
N PRO A 34 9.24 -42.44 17.07
CA PRO A 34 9.82 -41.68 15.94
C PRO A 34 10.82 -42.53 15.10
N SER A 35 10.98 -42.29 13.79
CA SER A 35 12.26 -42.54 13.08
C SER A 35 12.22 -42.07 11.63
N THR A 36 13.43 -41.81 11.15
CA THR A 36 13.87 -41.02 10.01
C THR A 36 13.91 -41.78 8.66
N TRP A 37 14.06 -41.00 7.59
CA TRP A 37 14.61 -41.30 6.25
C TRP A 37 13.67 -41.56 5.05
N PHE A 38 13.66 -40.54 4.17
CA PHE A 38 13.70 -40.55 2.69
C PHE A 38 12.59 -41.26 1.89
N LYS A 39 11.88 -40.48 1.07
CA LYS A 39 11.70 -40.77 -0.36
C LYS A 39 11.30 -39.54 -1.16
N ARG A 40 12.07 -39.28 -2.23
CA ARG A 40 11.77 -38.39 -3.35
C ARG A 40 10.39 -38.72 -3.92
N VAL A 41 9.57 -37.70 -4.17
CA VAL A 41 8.43 -37.82 -5.09
C VAL A 41 8.77 -37.03 -6.36
N THR A 42 8.88 -37.76 -7.44
CA THR A 42 8.98 -37.27 -8.81
C THR A 42 7.61 -36.81 -9.27
N VAL A 43 7.43 -35.53 -9.61
CA VAL A 43 6.22 -35.08 -10.31
C VAL A 43 6.51 -35.17 -11.81
N ARG A 44 5.93 -36.20 -12.44
CA ARG A 44 5.81 -36.30 -13.90
C ARG A 44 4.72 -35.33 -14.37
N GLY A 45 5.04 -34.60 -15.42
CA GLY A 45 4.14 -33.66 -16.06
C GLY A 45 2.93 -34.30 -16.72
N LEU A 46 1.90 -33.47 -16.90
CA LEU A 46 0.80 -33.67 -17.83
C LEU A 46 0.63 -32.37 -18.62
N CYS A 47 1.13 -32.39 -19.85
CA CYS A 47 0.70 -31.49 -20.93
C CYS A 47 -0.61 -32.02 -21.51
N CYS A 48 -1.59 -31.12 -21.75
CA CYS A 48 -2.56 -31.13 -22.87
C CYS A 48 -3.60 -30.01 -22.68
N PRO A 49 -4.31 -29.54 -23.73
CA PRO A 49 -3.77 -28.63 -24.72
C PRO A 49 -4.63 -27.37 -24.92
N TRP A 50 -4.03 -26.43 -25.64
CA TRP A 50 -4.62 -25.31 -26.39
C TRP A 50 -6.11 -25.44 -26.73
N HIS A 51 -6.89 -24.41 -26.36
CA HIS A 51 -8.11 -24.03 -27.05
C HIS A 51 -8.03 -22.56 -27.47
N ALA A 52 -8.24 -22.34 -28.76
CA ALA A 52 -8.18 -21.06 -29.44
C ALA A 52 -9.28 -20.11 -28.93
N ALA A 53 -8.88 -18.92 -28.46
CA ALA A 53 -9.81 -17.83 -28.22
C ALA A 53 -10.20 -17.19 -29.55
N ARG A 54 -11.49 -17.27 -29.89
CA ARG A 54 -12.12 -16.49 -30.96
C ARG A 54 -12.00 -15.01 -30.64
N SER A 55 -11.56 -14.24 -31.62
CA SER A 55 -11.59 -12.78 -31.66
C SER A 55 -13.03 -12.27 -31.50
N TYR A 56 -13.27 -11.51 -30.43
CA TYR A 56 -14.50 -10.74 -30.22
C TYR A 56 -14.26 -9.31 -30.73
N THR A 57 -15.00 -8.91 -31.76
CA THR A 57 -15.08 -7.52 -32.22
C THR A 57 -16.09 -6.77 -31.33
N PRO A 58 -15.77 -5.60 -30.76
CA PRO A 58 -16.76 -4.80 -30.05
C PRO A 58 -17.74 -4.18 -31.05
N ARG A 59 -19.02 -4.55 -30.95
CA ARG A 59 -20.12 -3.85 -31.62
C ARG A 59 -20.37 -2.55 -30.87
N SER A 60 -20.20 -1.40 -31.52
CA SER A 60 -20.57 -0.10 -30.97
C SER A 60 -22.07 -0.05 -30.68
N ARG A 61 -22.46 0.16 -29.42
CA ARG A 61 -23.83 0.50 -29.04
C ARG A 61 -23.98 2.01 -29.04
N SER A 62 -24.92 2.52 -29.83
CA SER A 62 -25.37 3.91 -29.78
C SER A 62 -26.20 4.13 -28.51
N LEU A 63 -25.82 5.11 -27.68
CA LEU A 63 -26.60 5.54 -26.52
C LEU A 63 -27.76 6.43 -27.00
N THR A 64 -28.96 6.15 -26.50
CA THR A 64 -30.18 6.93 -26.75
C THR A 64 -30.64 7.58 -25.45
N ASP A 65 -31.22 8.78 -25.52
CA ASP A 65 -31.80 9.45 -24.36
C ASP A 65 -33.18 8.88 -23.97
N SER A 66 -33.75 9.34 -22.85
CA SER A 66 -35.07 8.92 -22.35
C SER A 66 -36.26 9.30 -23.24
N THR A 67 -36.01 9.95 -24.38
CA THR A 67 -37.00 10.25 -25.43
C THR A 67 -36.74 9.50 -26.74
N GLY A 68 -35.74 8.61 -26.78
CA GLY A 68 -35.44 7.74 -27.91
C GLY A 68 -34.54 8.36 -28.99
N ASN A 69 -33.90 9.51 -28.72
CA ASN A 69 -33.00 10.15 -29.68
C ASN A 69 -31.56 9.65 -29.53
N VAL A 70 -30.87 9.42 -30.65
CA VAL A 70 -29.45 8.98 -30.67
C VAL A 70 -28.54 10.14 -30.26
N MET A 71 -27.78 9.95 -29.18
CA MET A 71 -26.86 10.97 -28.66
C MET A 71 -25.60 11.08 -29.54
N LYS A 72 -25.34 12.27 -30.10
CA LYS A 72 -24.10 12.61 -30.80
C LYS A 72 -23.02 13.04 -29.81
N ALA A 73 -21.80 12.51 -29.96
CA ALA A 73 -20.64 12.96 -29.20
C ALA A 73 -20.31 14.45 -29.49
N PRO A 74 -19.94 15.26 -28.49
CA PRO A 74 -19.55 16.66 -28.71
C PRO A 74 -18.27 16.76 -29.55
N GLY A 75 -18.31 17.59 -30.59
CA GLY A 75 -17.16 17.89 -31.44
C GLY A 75 -16.10 18.72 -30.72
N SER A 76 -14.84 18.39 -31.02
CA SER A 76 -13.62 19.11 -30.64
C SER A 76 -13.66 20.58 -31.11
N VAL A 77 -13.56 21.50 -30.15
CA VAL A 77 -13.38 22.93 -30.42
C VAL A 77 -11.90 23.19 -30.69
N GLY A 78 -11.60 23.75 -31.86
CA GLY A 78 -10.25 24.15 -32.27
C GLY A 78 -9.76 25.39 -31.52
N TYR A 79 -8.48 25.38 -31.16
CA TYR A 79 -7.77 26.55 -30.63
C TYR A 79 -7.54 27.56 -31.75
N ASN A 80 -8.19 28.73 -31.65
CA ASN A 80 -7.90 29.88 -32.49
C ASN A 80 -6.64 30.59 -32.02
N ALA A 81 -5.88 31.06 -33.01
CA ALA A 81 -4.62 31.77 -32.90
C ALA A 81 -4.71 33.06 -32.07
N ILE A 82 -3.66 33.31 -31.29
CA ILE A 82 -3.40 34.56 -30.56
C ILE A 82 -2.96 35.64 -31.57
N PRO A 83 -3.59 36.82 -31.60
CA PRO A 83 -3.15 37.90 -32.48
C PRO A 83 -1.88 38.58 -31.95
N ARG A 84 -1.02 38.89 -32.94
CA ARG A 84 0.26 39.59 -32.88
C ARG A 84 0.14 40.96 -32.21
N ILE A 85 0.95 41.21 -31.17
CA ILE A 85 1.14 42.55 -30.59
C ILE A 85 2.00 43.38 -31.54
N GLU A 86 1.44 44.49 -32.00
CA GLU A 86 2.11 45.54 -32.77
C GLU A 86 3.05 46.38 -31.90
N GLU A 87 4.07 46.90 -32.60
CA GLU A 87 5.19 47.70 -32.16
C GLU A 87 4.82 48.98 -31.41
N LEU A 88 5.58 49.34 -30.38
CA LEU A 88 5.93 50.73 -30.08
C LEU A 88 7.29 50.82 -29.37
N SER A 89 8.08 51.82 -29.79
CA SER A 89 9.28 52.43 -29.15
C SER A 89 10.64 52.13 -29.84
N PRO A 90 11.63 53.04 -29.76
CA PRO A 90 11.86 54.06 -30.81
C PRO A 90 13.26 53.95 -31.45
N ARG A 91 13.44 54.61 -32.60
CA ARG A 91 14.70 54.70 -33.34
C ARG A 91 15.81 55.34 -32.49
N LEU A 92 16.80 54.55 -32.11
CA LEU A 92 18.11 55.04 -31.68
C LEU A 92 19.04 55.07 -32.88
N GLU A 93 19.39 56.28 -33.29
CA GLU A 93 20.47 56.60 -34.22
C GLU A 93 21.81 56.21 -33.55
N GLN A 94 22.49 55.18 -34.05
CA GLN A 94 23.86 54.87 -33.63
C GLN A 94 24.77 54.60 -34.84
N ARG A 95 25.83 55.42 -34.90
CA ARG A 95 26.90 55.46 -35.91
C ARG A 95 27.65 54.12 -36.03
N PRO A 96 28.21 53.77 -37.19
CA PRO A 96 28.96 52.53 -37.34
C PRO A 96 30.35 52.65 -36.68
N PRO A 97 30.78 51.69 -35.83
CA PRO A 97 32.18 51.53 -35.48
C PRO A 97 32.92 50.72 -36.54
N THR A 98 34.16 51.14 -36.77
CA THR A 98 35.10 50.70 -37.81
C THR A 98 35.58 49.25 -37.63
N LYS A 99 35.88 48.57 -38.75
CA LYS A 99 36.62 47.29 -38.86
C LYS A 99 37.82 47.25 -37.90
N ASN A 100 37.79 46.42 -36.85
CA ASN A 100 38.94 45.66 -36.29
C ASN A 100 38.68 44.97 -34.93
N GLN A 101 37.50 44.38 -34.70
CA GLN A 101 37.25 43.58 -33.47
C GLN A 101 36.25 42.44 -33.72
N THR A 102 36.37 41.69 -34.83
CA THR A 102 35.39 40.63 -35.19
C THR A 102 35.97 39.21 -35.20
N ASP A 103 37.14 38.97 -34.60
CA ASP A 103 37.73 37.62 -34.57
C ASP A 103 38.30 37.30 -33.20
N LYS A 104 37.46 37.15 -32.16
CA LYS A 104 37.86 36.44 -30.91
C LYS A 104 36.76 36.21 -29.86
N MET A 105 35.48 36.14 -30.24
CA MET A 105 34.43 35.90 -29.23
C MET A 105 33.25 35.08 -29.76
N ASN A 106 33.54 34.03 -30.53
CA ASN A 106 32.54 33.04 -31.01
C ASN A 106 32.93 31.60 -30.63
N SER A 107 33.45 31.41 -29.43
CA SER A 107 33.62 30.07 -28.84
C SER A 107 33.65 30.25 -27.34
N PHE A 108 32.51 30.04 -26.67
CA PHE A 108 32.29 29.89 -25.22
C PHE A 108 30.86 30.35 -24.81
N ARG A 109 29.81 29.99 -25.56
CA ARG A 109 28.42 30.26 -25.17
C ARG A 109 27.42 29.13 -25.52
N SER A 110 27.81 27.87 -25.36
CA SER A 110 26.89 26.73 -25.60
C SER A 110 26.97 25.59 -24.59
N SER A 111 27.46 25.81 -23.36
CA SER A 111 27.67 24.70 -22.39
C SER A 111 26.96 24.87 -21.03
N LEU A 112 25.97 25.76 -20.89
CA LEU A 112 25.35 26.04 -19.58
C LEU A 112 23.81 25.86 -19.52
N ILE A 113 23.23 25.01 -20.37
CA ILE A 113 21.78 24.68 -20.31
C ILE A 113 21.52 23.19 -20.03
N ALA A 114 22.54 22.32 -20.04
CA ALA A 114 22.37 20.87 -19.83
C ALA A 114 22.47 20.41 -18.36
N ALA A 115 22.72 21.31 -17.40
CA ALA A 115 22.96 20.93 -15.99
C ALA A 115 21.73 21.06 -15.07
N LEU A 116 20.55 21.43 -15.59
CA LEU A 116 19.34 21.69 -14.76
C LEU A 116 18.21 20.66 -14.90
N ALA A 117 18.47 19.49 -15.48
CA ALA A 117 17.42 18.51 -15.83
C ALA A 117 17.46 17.18 -15.03
N CYS A 118 18.36 16.99 -14.05
CA CYS A 118 18.51 15.71 -13.36
C CYS A 118 18.38 15.80 -11.82
N ALA A 119 17.46 16.62 -11.32
CA ALA A 119 17.04 16.59 -9.92
C ALA A 119 15.52 16.40 -9.81
N ALA A 120 14.96 15.51 -10.62
CA ALA A 120 13.73 14.85 -10.21
C ALA A 120 14.17 13.84 -9.13
N SER A 121 14.12 14.22 -7.87
CA SER A 121 14.13 13.28 -6.77
C SER A 121 12.90 12.40 -6.97
N VAL A 122 13.06 11.24 -7.60
CA VAL A 122 12.02 10.24 -7.64
C VAL A 122 11.99 9.66 -6.23
N ALA A 123 11.28 10.35 -5.32
CA ALA A 123 10.85 9.80 -4.05
C ALA A 123 9.84 8.70 -4.39
N ALA A 124 10.35 7.56 -4.84
CA ALA A 124 9.53 6.42 -5.16
C ALA A 124 8.99 5.85 -3.84
N HIS A 125 9.88 5.64 -2.88
CA HIS A 125 9.55 4.95 -1.64
C HIS A 125 8.81 5.84 -0.63
N GLY A 126 7.98 5.20 0.20
CA GLY A 126 7.12 5.87 1.18
C GLY A 126 7.24 5.30 2.58
N HIS A 127 6.54 5.94 3.51
CA HIS A 127 6.37 5.54 4.90
C HIS A 127 4.91 5.80 5.31
N VAL A 128 4.48 5.26 6.45
CA VAL A 128 3.16 5.55 7.00
C VAL A 128 3.20 6.90 7.69
N SER A 129 2.34 7.84 7.28
CA SER A 129 2.26 9.19 7.85
C SER A 129 1.21 9.32 8.96
N ASN A 130 0.14 8.52 8.89
CA ASN A 130 -0.95 8.55 9.84
C ASN A 130 -1.61 7.17 9.99
N ILE A 131 -2.18 6.93 11.17
CA ILE A 131 -3.23 5.94 11.35
C ILE A 131 -4.52 6.63 11.79
N VAL A 132 -5.67 6.15 11.31
CA VAL A 132 -6.98 6.70 11.65
C VAL A 132 -7.84 5.61 12.26
N ILE A 133 -8.38 5.88 13.45
CA ILE A 133 -9.24 4.97 14.21
C ILE A 133 -10.51 5.74 14.56
N ASN A 134 -11.66 5.25 14.10
CA ASN A 134 -12.97 5.87 14.36
C ASN A 134 -13.02 7.39 14.05
N GLY A 135 -12.33 7.81 12.98
CA GLY A 135 -12.25 9.21 12.55
C GLY A 135 -11.21 10.07 13.28
N VAL A 136 -10.52 9.53 14.27
CA VAL A 136 -9.41 10.21 14.97
C VAL A 136 -8.10 9.86 14.27
N SER A 137 -7.38 10.88 13.80
CA SER A 137 -6.06 10.71 13.17
C SER A 137 -4.95 10.82 14.20
N TYR A 138 -4.04 9.84 14.18
CA TYR A 138 -2.82 9.81 14.97
C TYR A 138 -1.65 9.95 14.01
N GLN A 139 -0.78 10.93 14.28
CA GLN A 139 0.47 11.08 13.55
C GLN A 139 1.42 9.93 13.92
N THR A 140 2.07 9.36 12.91
CA THR A 140 3.11 8.34 13.07
C THR A 140 4.49 8.96 12.93
N TYR A 141 5.54 8.16 12.99
CA TYR A 141 6.90 8.65 12.82
C TYR A 141 7.15 9.05 11.36
N ASP A 142 7.61 10.28 11.13
CA ASP A 142 8.07 10.74 9.81
C ASP A 142 9.60 10.71 9.77
N PRO A 143 10.22 9.70 9.14
CA PRO A 143 11.68 9.55 9.08
C PRO A 143 12.35 10.61 8.20
N THR A 144 11.58 11.36 7.41
CA THR A 144 12.10 12.42 6.53
C THR A 144 12.10 13.80 7.19
N VAL A 145 11.43 13.94 8.34
CA VAL A 145 11.30 15.21 9.06
C VAL A 145 11.81 15.12 10.49
N PHE A 146 11.37 14.12 11.27
CA PHE A 146 11.59 14.08 12.71
C PHE A 146 13.07 13.95 13.12
N PRO A 147 13.94 13.19 12.43
CA PRO A 147 15.38 13.18 12.73
C PRO A 147 16.07 14.54 12.65
N TYR A 148 15.45 15.50 11.95
CA TYR A 148 16.00 16.83 11.72
C TYR A 148 15.37 17.91 12.62
N MET A 149 14.44 17.52 13.51
CA MET A 149 13.85 18.39 14.52
C MET A 149 14.66 18.38 15.81
N SER A 150 14.76 19.53 16.47
CA SER A 150 15.39 19.63 17.80
C SER A 150 14.53 19.01 18.91
N ASP A 151 13.20 19.01 18.73
CA ASP A 151 12.21 18.52 19.68
C ASP A 151 11.05 17.87 18.89
N PRO A 152 11.23 16.62 18.39
CA PRO A 152 10.20 15.93 17.63
C PRO A 152 9.00 15.55 18.52
N PRO A 153 7.77 15.54 17.99
CA PRO A 153 6.58 15.20 18.76
C PRO A 153 6.59 13.74 19.22
N THR A 154 5.94 13.46 20.35
CA THR A 154 5.60 12.09 20.74
C THR A 154 4.48 11.56 19.83
N VAL A 155 4.74 10.44 19.17
CA VAL A 155 3.85 9.82 18.20
C VAL A 155 3.59 8.35 18.53
N VAL A 156 2.64 7.75 17.82
CA VAL A 156 2.26 6.34 18.01
C VAL A 156 3.11 5.37 17.18
N GLY A 157 3.79 5.88 16.15
CA GLY A 157 4.70 5.12 15.29
C GLY A 157 6.11 5.03 15.89
N TRP A 158 6.74 3.87 15.74
CA TRP A 158 8.10 3.63 16.21
C TRP A 158 9.10 4.52 15.46
N THR A 159 10.11 5.03 16.16
CA THR A 159 11.22 5.76 15.54
C THR A 159 12.08 4.78 14.77
N ALA A 160 12.52 5.11 13.55
CA ALA A 160 13.41 4.28 12.73
C ALA A 160 14.40 5.14 11.92
N SER A 161 15.45 4.51 11.39
CA SER A 161 16.52 5.15 10.61
C SER A 161 16.38 4.93 9.11
N ASP A 162 15.18 5.16 8.59
CA ASP A 162 14.75 5.00 7.20
C ASP A 162 14.53 6.36 6.52
N THR A 163 15.45 7.31 6.74
CA THR A 163 15.36 8.69 6.22
C THR A 163 15.37 8.78 4.69
N ASP A 164 15.77 7.71 4.02
CA ASP A 164 15.72 7.52 2.57
C ASP A 164 14.37 6.94 2.08
N ASN A 165 13.39 6.77 2.97
CA ASN A 165 12.21 5.93 2.79
C ASN A 165 12.57 4.49 2.36
N GLY A 166 13.75 4.00 2.75
CA GLY A 166 14.28 2.74 2.27
C GLY A 166 13.58 1.51 2.86
N PHE A 167 14.18 0.35 2.60
CA PHE A 167 13.68 -0.96 3.00
C PHE A 167 14.69 -1.72 3.85
N VAL A 168 14.21 -2.80 4.47
CA VAL A 168 15.03 -3.89 5.01
C VAL A 168 15.12 -4.99 3.95
N GLU A 169 16.33 -5.47 3.71
CA GLU A 169 16.63 -6.48 2.69
C GLU A 169 16.79 -7.89 3.30
N PRO A 170 16.65 -8.97 2.50
CA PRO A 170 16.76 -10.35 2.98
C PRO A 170 17.99 -10.69 3.81
N ASN A 171 19.15 -10.09 3.52
CA ASN A 171 20.37 -10.30 4.31
C ASN A 171 20.25 -9.84 5.77
N SER A 172 19.30 -8.97 6.08
CA SER A 172 19.02 -8.47 7.44
C SER A 172 17.77 -9.11 8.07
N PHE A 173 17.22 -10.18 7.48
CA PHE A 173 16.04 -10.86 8.05
C PHE A 173 16.32 -11.61 9.36
N ALA A 174 17.59 -11.87 9.68
CA ALA A 174 17.98 -12.45 10.96
C ALA A 174 18.33 -11.39 12.03
N ASP A 175 18.33 -10.11 11.66
CA ASP A 175 18.69 -8.99 12.53
C ASP A 175 17.44 -8.27 13.05
N GLY A 176 17.56 -7.54 14.16
CA GLY A 176 16.45 -6.77 14.73
C GLY A 176 15.87 -5.67 13.82
N ASP A 177 16.51 -5.34 12.70
CA ASP A 177 15.98 -4.36 11.72
C ASP A 177 14.68 -4.83 11.07
N ILE A 178 14.48 -6.13 10.84
CA ILE A 178 13.25 -6.63 10.21
C ILE A 178 12.01 -6.51 11.10
N VAL A 179 12.21 -6.33 12.41
CA VAL A 179 11.14 -6.26 13.41
C VAL A 179 10.26 -5.04 13.17
N CYS A 180 10.84 -3.84 13.22
CA CYS A 180 10.13 -2.56 13.14
C CYS A 180 10.87 -1.52 12.27
N HIS A 181 11.70 -1.98 11.33
CA HIS A 181 12.64 -1.19 10.50
C HIS A 181 13.98 -0.88 11.20
N LYS A 182 14.88 -0.27 10.43
CA LYS A 182 16.29 -0.03 10.74
C LYS A 182 16.45 0.73 12.04
N ALA A 183 17.23 0.17 12.96
CA ALA A 183 17.52 0.76 14.27
C ALA A 183 16.26 1.23 15.03
N ALA A 184 15.12 0.58 14.79
CA ALA A 184 13.87 1.07 15.34
C ALA A 184 13.80 1.00 16.88
N THR A 185 13.18 2.01 17.49
CA THR A 185 12.94 2.11 18.94
C THR A 185 11.47 2.39 19.23
N ALA A 186 11.01 1.93 20.39
CA ALA A 186 9.61 1.98 20.77
C ALA A 186 9.03 3.40 20.73
N ALA A 187 7.79 3.51 20.25
CA ALA A 187 7.07 4.78 20.23
C ALA A 187 6.75 5.25 21.66
N GLY A 188 6.77 6.57 21.88
CA GLY A 188 6.41 7.16 23.18
C GLY A 188 4.91 7.31 23.41
N GLY A 189 4.09 7.25 22.35
CA GLY A 189 2.63 7.30 22.42
C GLY A 189 1.98 5.97 22.02
N TYR A 190 0.67 5.89 22.15
CA TYR A 190 -0.16 4.78 21.65
C TYR A 190 -1.51 5.30 21.15
N ALA A 191 -2.21 4.50 20.35
CA ALA A 191 -3.59 4.77 19.92
C ALA A 191 -4.56 3.73 20.48
N THR A 192 -5.67 4.17 21.08
CA THR A 192 -6.70 3.26 21.61
C THR A 192 -7.64 2.80 20.48
N VAL A 193 -7.92 1.50 20.42
CA VAL A 193 -8.83 0.86 19.45
C VAL A 193 -9.68 -0.20 20.17
N ALA A 194 -10.94 -0.39 19.77
CA ALA A 194 -11.73 -1.51 20.28
C ALA A 194 -11.44 -2.79 19.47
N ALA A 195 -11.45 -3.95 20.12
CA ALA A 195 -11.45 -5.22 19.43
C ALA A 195 -12.63 -5.28 18.45
N GLY A 196 -12.38 -5.69 17.21
CA GLY A 196 -13.37 -5.68 16.13
C GLY A 196 -13.39 -4.41 15.28
N ASP A 197 -12.88 -3.28 15.77
CA ASP A 197 -12.75 -2.05 14.98
C ASP A 197 -11.63 -2.18 13.94
N SER A 198 -11.64 -1.25 12.97
CA SER A 198 -10.61 -1.16 11.95
C SER A 198 -9.70 0.05 12.13
N ILE A 199 -8.44 -0.12 11.75
CA ILE A 199 -7.42 0.92 11.69
C ILE A 199 -7.14 1.22 10.22
N SER A 200 -7.30 2.47 9.83
CA SER A 200 -6.94 2.95 8.49
C SER A 200 -5.49 3.46 8.51
N ILE A 201 -4.61 2.75 7.82
CA ILE A 201 -3.17 3.02 7.76
C ILE A 201 -2.88 3.79 6.48
N GLN A 202 -2.32 5.00 6.60
CA GLN A 202 -2.14 5.93 5.50
C GLN A 202 -0.66 6.09 5.17
N TRP A 203 -0.27 5.63 3.99
CA TRP A 203 1.06 5.85 3.43
C TRP A 203 1.12 7.23 2.76
N ASN A 204 2.26 7.90 2.86
CA ASN A 204 2.44 9.18 2.18
C ASN A 204 2.42 9.02 0.63
N THR A 205 3.04 7.97 0.12
CA THR A 205 3.12 7.60 -1.29
C THR A 205 3.45 6.12 -1.44
N TRP A 206 3.10 5.53 -2.58
CA TRP A 206 3.58 4.21 -2.97
C TRP A 206 3.73 4.09 -4.51
N PRO A 207 4.86 3.57 -5.05
CA PRO A 207 5.02 3.43 -6.49
C PRO A 207 4.17 2.29 -7.05
N ASP A 208 3.53 2.52 -8.20
CA ASP A 208 2.85 1.45 -8.94
C ASP A 208 3.80 0.30 -9.33
N SER A 209 5.10 0.58 -9.54
CA SER A 209 6.08 -0.47 -9.84
C SER A 209 6.36 -1.41 -8.67
N HIS A 210 6.08 -0.99 -7.42
CA HIS A 210 6.39 -1.74 -6.20
C HIS A 210 5.25 -2.70 -5.85
N LYS A 211 4.99 -3.62 -6.78
CA LYS A 211 4.01 -4.70 -6.63
C LYS A 211 4.39 -5.59 -5.44
N GLY A 212 3.45 -5.83 -4.54
CA GLY A 212 3.75 -6.52 -3.29
C GLY A 212 2.52 -6.93 -2.47
N PRO A 213 2.66 -7.91 -1.56
CA PRO A 213 1.66 -8.20 -0.56
C PRO A 213 1.56 -7.09 0.49
N MET A 214 0.44 -7.07 1.20
CA MET A 214 0.21 -6.33 2.43
C MET A 214 -0.02 -7.33 3.56
N MET A 215 0.62 -7.14 4.71
CA MET A 215 0.51 -8.05 5.86
C MET A 215 0.51 -7.26 7.16
N ASP A 216 -0.29 -7.73 8.11
CA ASP A 216 -0.45 -7.09 9.40
C ASP A 216 -0.31 -8.11 10.53
N TYR A 217 0.41 -7.71 11.57
CA TYR A 217 0.74 -8.57 12.70
C TYR A 217 0.54 -7.82 14.02
N LEU A 218 0.21 -8.56 15.07
CA LEU A 218 0.19 -8.06 16.44
C LEU A 218 1.21 -8.83 17.29
N ALA A 219 1.89 -8.13 18.18
CA ALA A 219 2.68 -8.72 19.26
C ALA A 219 2.27 -8.07 20.60
N PRO A 220 1.92 -8.86 21.64
CA PRO A 220 1.60 -8.28 22.94
C PRO A 220 2.85 -7.68 23.58
N CYS A 221 2.76 -6.46 24.10
CA CYS A 221 3.85 -5.82 24.82
C CYS A 221 4.04 -6.41 26.22
N ASN A 222 3.06 -7.17 26.72
CA ASN A 222 3.01 -7.72 28.08
C ASN A 222 3.18 -6.64 29.17
N GLY A 223 2.68 -5.44 28.88
CA GLY A 223 2.89 -4.23 29.67
C GLY A 223 2.75 -3.00 28.80
N ASP A 224 3.51 -1.96 29.13
CA ASP A 224 3.58 -0.71 28.37
C ASP A 224 4.48 -0.88 27.14
N CYS A 225 3.95 -0.64 25.93
CA CYS A 225 4.72 -0.74 24.70
C CYS A 225 5.84 0.30 24.60
N SER A 226 5.72 1.45 25.26
CA SER A 226 6.79 2.46 25.29
C SER A 226 8.01 2.01 26.11
N ALA A 227 7.85 0.98 26.95
CA ALA A 227 8.91 0.40 27.77
C ALA A 227 9.61 -0.80 27.10
N VAL A 228 9.24 -1.16 25.87
CA VAL A 228 9.90 -2.24 25.13
C VAL A 228 11.33 -1.84 24.77
N THR A 229 12.31 -2.44 25.45
CA THR A 229 13.75 -2.22 25.19
C THR A 229 14.37 -3.30 24.30
N ASP A 230 13.78 -4.48 24.26
CA ASP A 230 14.20 -5.60 23.42
C ASP A 230 13.06 -5.93 22.44
N LYS A 231 13.17 -5.39 21.22
CA LYS A 231 12.17 -5.63 20.17
C LYS A 231 12.24 -7.05 19.58
N GLU A 232 13.37 -7.73 19.71
CA GLU A 232 13.53 -9.10 19.19
C GLU A 232 12.77 -10.13 20.05
N ALA A 233 12.42 -9.76 21.29
CA ALA A 233 11.56 -10.56 22.17
C ALA A 233 10.06 -10.46 21.82
N LEU A 234 9.65 -9.60 20.86
CA LEU A 234 8.26 -9.49 20.43
C LEU A 234 7.87 -10.71 19.57
N GLU A 235 6.87 -11.46 20.04
CA GLU A 235 6.33 -12.62 19.32
C GLU A 235 5.10 -12.20 18.50
N PHE A 236 5.31 -11.98 17.20
CA PHE A 236 4.26 -11.57 16.28
C PHE A 236 3.39 -12.73 15.82
N PHE A 237 2.07 -12.55 15.86
CA PHE A 237 1.09 -13.36 15.15
C PHE A 237 0.40 -12.54 14.08
N LYS A 238 0.11 -13.16 12.94
CA LYS A 238 -0.51 -12.51 11.79
C LYS A 238 -2.01 -12.34 12.02
N ILE A 239 -2.53 -11.16 11.67
CA ILE A 239 -3.97 -10.87 11.75
C ILE A 239 -4.61 -10.62 10.37
N ASP A 240 -3.81 -10.24 9.37
CA ASP A 240 -4.27 -10.06 7.99
C ASP A 240 -3.14 -10.34 6.98
N GLU A 241 -3.52 -10.79 5.79
CA GLU A 241 -2.66 -10.84 4.61
C GLU A 241 -3.44 -10.74 3.30
N ALA A 242 -2.88 -9.99 2.35
CA ALA A 242 -3.31 -9.99 0.97
C ALA A 242 -2.09 -10.03 0.04
N GLY A 243 -2.09 -10.97 -0.91
CA GLY A 243 -1.00 -11.17 -1.86
C GLY A 243 -1.34 -10.69 -3.26
N ILE A 244 -1.17 -11.57 -4.23
CA ILE A 244 -1.61 -11.36 -5.61
C ILE A 244 -3.13 -11.61 -5.73
N LEU A 245 -3.84 -10.67 -6.32
CA LEU A 245 -5.30 -10.68 -6.48
C LEU A 245 -5.71 -11.16 -7.88
N ASP A 246 -4.93 -10.79 -8.90
CA ASP A 246 -5.08 -11.28 -10.27
C ASP A 246 -3.71 -11.57 -10.86
N SER A 247 -3.49 -12.81 -11.31
CA SER A 247 -2.26 -13.27 -11.94
C SER A 247 -2.44 -13.61 -13.43
N SER A 248 -3.54 -13.19 -14.05
CA SER A 248 -3.89 -13.51 -15.44
C SER A 248 -2.91 -12.88 -16.45
N SER A 249 -2.30 -11.76 -16.10
CA SER A 249 -1.24 -11.11 -16.88
C SER A 249 -0.16 -10.53 -15.97
N ALA A 250 1.12 -10.75 -16.27
CA ALA A 250 2.23 -10.15 -15.52
C ALA A 250 2.25 -8.61 -15.67
N PRO A 251 2.58 -7.84 -14.61
CA PRO A 251 3.03 -8.30 -13.29
C PRO A 251 1.91 -8.75 -12.33
N GLY A 252 0.65 -8.70 -12.75
CA GLY A 252 -0.53 -9.00 -11.93
C GLY A 252 -1.07 -7.78 -11.21
N THR A 253 -2.22 -7.93 -10.57
CA THR A 253 -2.77 -6.98 -9.61
C THR A 253 -2.50 -7.48 -8.21
N TRP A 254 -1.89 -6.64 -7.38
CA TRP A 254 -1.43 -6.99 -6.03
C TRP A 254 -2.17 -6.18 -4.95
N ALA A 255 -2.05 -6.59 -3.70
CA ALA A 255 -2.55 -5.83 -2.55
C ALA A 255 -2.02 -4.39 -2.51
N SER A 256 -0.76 -4.16 -2.92
CA SER A 256 -0.19 -2.82 -3.12
C SER A 256 -1.00 -1.94 -4.10
N ASP A 257 -1.67 -2.54 -5.07
CA ASP A 257 -2.48 -1.78 -6.03
C ASP A 257 -3.81 -1.35 -5.41
N VAL A 258 -4.35 -2.14 -4.47
CA VAL A 258 -5.51 -1.76 -3.67
C VAL A 258 -5.15 -0.62 -2.72
N LEU A 259 -3.97 -0.66 -2.09
CA LEU A 259 -3.43 0.45 -1.30
C LEU A 259 -3.43 1.75 -2.13
N ILE A 260 -2.82 1.72 -3.33
CA ILE A 260 -2.74 2.90 -4.21
C ILE A 260 -4.13 3.38 -4.62
N GLN A 261 -5.01 2.46 -5.05
CA GLN A 261 -6.39 2.79 -5.48
C GLN A 261 -7.21 3.43 -4.36
N ASN A 262 -6.95 3.05 -3.11
CA ASN A 262 -7.57 3.62 -1.91
C ASN A 262 -6.83 4.87 -1.41
N ASN A 263 -6.21 5.64 -2.30
CA ASN A 263 -5.47 6.85 -1.95
C ASN A 263 -4.37 6.57 -0.91
N ASN A 264 -3.53 5.57 -1.21
CA ASN A 264 -2.45 5.08 -0.36
C ASN A 264 -2.90 4.67 1.05
N THR A 265 -4.07 4.03 1.16
CA THR A 265 -4.66 3.65 2.45
C THR A 265 -4.96 2.15 2.51
N TRP A 266 -4.49 1.51 3.58
CA TRP A 266 -4.78 0.12 3.92
C TRP A 266 -5.73 0.07 5.12
N LEU A 267 -6.66 -0.89 5.14
CA LEU A 267 -7.60 -1.06 6.25
C LEU A 267 -7.35 -2.41 6.89
N VAL A 268 -6.92 -2.41 8.16
CA VAL A 268 -6.73 -3.62 8.95
C VAL A 268 -7.83 -3.72 10.01
N GLN A 269 -8.44 -4.89 10.19
CA GLN A 269 -9.40 -5.13 11.26
C GLN A 269 -8.73 -5.79 12.46
N ILE A 270 -8.94 -5.23 13.65
CA ILE A 270 -8.49 -5.84 14.91
C ILE A 270 -9.41 -7.03 15.21
N PRO A 271 -8.88 -8.22 15.52
CA PRO A 271 -9.71 -9.40 15.78
C PRO A 271 -10.69 -9.16 16.93
N ALA A 272 -11.97 -9.51 16.76
CA ALA A 272 -13.01 -9.19 17.73
C ALA A 272 -12.86 -9.91 19.09
N ASN A 273 -12.22 -11.09 19.13
CA ASN A 273 -12.02 -11.88 20.35
C ASN A 273 -10.61 -11.75 20.96
N ILE A 274 -9.78 -10.83 20.43
CA ILE A 274 -8.44 -10.62 20.97
C ILE A 274 -8.52 -10.10 22.41
N LYS A 275 -7.60 -10.56 23.25
CA LYS A 275 -7.45 -10.09 24.62
C LYS A 275 -7.11 -8.59 24.64
N ALA A 276 -7.76 -7.85 25.54
CA ALA A 276 -7.43 -6.45 25.77
C ALA A 276 -6.00 -6.28 26.34
N GLY A 277 -5.34 -5.19 25.97
CA GLY A 277 -3.97 -4.88 26.37
C GLY A 277 -3.25 -4.00 25.35
N GLN A 278 -1.99 -3.66 25.62
CA GLN A 278 -1.16 -2.95 24.64
C GLN A 278 -0.40 -3.94 23.74
N TYR A 279 -0.40 -3.62 22.45
CA TYR A 279 0.21 -4.41 21.38
C TYR A 279 1.05 -3.52 20.49
N VAL A 280 2.11 -4.10 19.93
CA VAL A 280 2.75 -3.55 18.74
C VAL A 280 1.99 -4.09 17.53
N LEU A 281 1.39 -3.18 16.76
CA LEU A 281 0.90 -3.45 15.41
C LEU A 281 2.05 -3.26 14.43
N ARG A 282 2.44 -4.32 13.75
CA ARG A 282 3.42 -4.30 12.65
C ARG A 282 2.68 -4.43 11.33
N HIS A 283 2.65 -3.34 10.56
CA HIS A 283 2.16 -3.30 9.19
C HIS A 283 3.34 -3.42 8.22
N GLU A 284 3.22 -4.22 7.17
CA GLU A 284 4.30 -4.41 6.22
C GLU A 284 3.79 -4.60 4.78
N THR A 285 4.48 -3.93 3.85
CA THR A 285 4.47 -4.28 2.43
C THR A 285 5.83 -4.80 2.01
N ILE A 286 5.85 -5.74 1.06
CA ILE A 286 7.09 -6.25 0.47
C ILE A 286 7.10 -5.93 -1.03
N ALA A 287 7.96 -5.03 -1.49
CA ALA A 287 8.07 -4.75 -2.91
C ALA A 287 8.87 -5.86 -3.62
N LEU A 288 8.27 -6.45 -4.66
CA LEU A 288 8.79 -7.63 -5.36
C LEU A 288 9.36 -7.35 -6.75
N HIS A 289 9.45 -6.07 -7.17
CA HIS A 289 9.91 -5.69 -8.51
C HIS A 289 11.32 -6.17 -8.84
N SER A 290 12.16 -6.38 -7.83
CA SER A 290 13.53 -6.92 -7.96
C SER A 290 13.71 -8.30 -7.33
N ALA A 291 12.66 -8.93 -6.80
CA ALA A 291 12.73 -10.19 -6.04
C ALA A 291 13.08 -11.43 -6.89
N GLY A 292 13.22 -11.26 -8.22
CA GLY A 292 13.81 -12.29 -9.08
C GLY A 292 15.32 -12.47 -8.88
N GLN A 293 15.98 -11.55 -8.16
CA GLN A 293 17.38 -11.64 -7.75
C GLN A 293 17.49 -11.98 -6.26
N GLU A 294 18.56 -12.68 -5.88
CA GLU A 294 18.91 -12.86 -4.48
C GLU A 294 19.07 -11.50 -3.79
N ASN A 295 18.59 -11.39 -2.55
CA ASN A 295 18.51 -10.14 -1.78
C ASN A 295 17.66 -9.02 -2.45
N GLY A 296 16.85 -9.34 -3.45
CA GLY A 296 16.12 -8.34 -4.26
C GLY A 296 14.71 -7.99 -3.78
N ALA A 297 14.16 -8.73 -2.82
CA ALA A 297 12.91 -8.34 -2.15
C ALA A 297 13.17 -7.18 -1.18
N GLN A 298 12.20 -6.28 -1.03
CA GLN A 298 12.35 -5.08 -0.22
C GLN A 298 11.20 -4.99 0.79
N ASN A 299 11.51 -5.11 2.08
CA ASN A 299 10.52 -5.11 3.15
C ASN A 299 10.40 -3.71 3.77
N TYR A 300 9.17 -3.25 3.99
CA TYR A 300 8.86 -1.94 4.57
C TYR A 300 8.00 -2.11 5.82
N PRO A 301 8.56 -2.67 6.92
CA PRO A 301 7.82 -2.79 8.18
C PRO A 301 7.64 -1.42 8.83
N GLN A 302 6.45 -1.18 9.37
CA GLN A 302 6.09 0.03 10.11
C GLN A 302 5.34 -0.40 11.38
N CYS A 303 5.86 0.00 12.55
CA CYS A 303 5.32 -0.42 13.84
C CYS A 303 4.59 0.72 14.56
N PHE A 304 3.48 0.38 15.21
CA PHE A 304 2.66 1.30 15.98
C PHE A 304 2.30 0.70 17.34
N ASN A 305 2.32 1.51 18.39
CA ASN A 305 1.76 1.11 19.68
C ASN A 305 0.25 1.33 19.66
N ILE A 306 -0.51 0.29 19.97
CA ILE A 306 -1.96 0.37 20.13
C ILE A 306 -2.40 -0.19 21.47
N GLU A 307 -3.45 0.37 22.04
CA GLU A 307 -4.14 -0.17 23.20
C GLU A 307 -5.49 -0.74 22.76
N ILE A 308 -5.61 -2.06 22.79
CA ILE A 308 -6.83 -2.75 22.42
C ILE A 308 -7.74 -2.85 23.65
N THR A 309 -8.99 -2.40 23.50
CA THR A 309 -10.06 -2.51 24.50
C THR A 309 -11.07 -3.58 24.10
N GLY A 310 -11.74 -4.21 25.06
CA GLY A 310 -12.72 -5.27 24.82
C GLY A 310 -12.73 -6.33 25.92
N ASP A 311 -13.54 -7.37 25.74
CA ASP A 311 -13.71 -8.50 26.66
C ASP A 311 -13.21 -9.84 26.09
N GLY A 312 -12.54 -9.80 24.93
CA GLY A 312 -11.91 -10.96 24.31
C GLY A 312 -10.87 -11.63 25.21
N THR A 313 -10.57 -12.90 24.92
CA THR A 313 -9.69 -13.74 25.74
C THR A 313 -8.47 -14.28 25.00
N ASP A 314 -8.44 -14.16 23.67
CA ASP A 314 -7.40 -14.80 22.86
C ASP A 314 -6.12 -13.96 22.88
N ALA A 315 -5.05 -14.53 23.46
CA ALA A 315 -3.76 -13.85 23.61
C ALA A 315 -2.84 -14.00 22.37
N SER A 316 -3.15 -14.96 21.50
CA SER A 316 -2.57 -15.21 20.20
C SER A 316 -3.61 -16.00 19.38
N LEU A 317 -3.74 -15.69 18.08
CA LEU A 317 -4.61 -16.43 17.16
C LEU A 317 -3.86 -17.60 16.52
#